data_AF-A0A100XX17-F1
#
_entry.id   AF-A0A100XX17-F1
#
_cell.length_a   1.000
_cell.length_b   1.000
_cell.length_c   1.000
_cell.angle_alpha   90.00
_cell.angle_beta   90.00
_cell.angle_gamma   90.00
#
_symmetry.space_group_name_H-M   'P 1'
#
loop_
_entity.id
_entity.type
_entity.pdbx_description
1 polymer ?
#
loop_
_entity_poly.entity_id
_entity_poly.type
_entity_poly.pdbx_seq_one_letter_code
_entity_poly.pdbx_strand_id
1 'polypeptide(L)'
;MLLEALASYPYEGLTRELLALGMSWVVMETGLEPDEEELSDALEGALNSLGSRVKIHTSKMGRNDRSSFDKVLQAWFGRSAPETYGELFELVASETIKLLREGKIDPRESLSTIKTDKNGTYLGVAYKGEQAILPAIIKQPEYYERQSGFLSPTTGQKAQIRMDPLWFSFIALGFFTSFAGFIGGKYYLMTKPGIEGFWPHEVEKVIEKGLLLLTGAGASGRISLSTEELYEMKLAMKLAEEGKNVVEEVYPVTLHLISLEGQVYTELKTVQLNLAGLSEYMKEYLNRVGAVTIGGLPLLVELKDGKATIQKYPLWALVDIAEKELRKGVNGDGEMLAYIFVKDLYRAINSGRKEVIRDAVFRLFRQGRALLEGSGRASGEFRKVMRTFMWQEHLEVLL
;
A
#
# COMPACT_ATOMS: atom_id res chain seq x y z
N MET A 1 -14.59 2.93 -24.32
CA MET A 1 -14.76 4.19 -23.52
C MET A 1 -13.70 4.37 -22.42
N LEU A 2 -13.61 3.50 -21.40
CA LEU A 2 -12.72 3.71 -20.24
C LEU A 2 -11.23 3.76 -20.60
N LEU A 3 -10.80 2.87 -21.51
CA LEU A 3 -9.41 2.84 -21.99
C LEU A 3 -9.01 4.13 -22.71
N GLU A 4 -9.93 4.73 -23.48
CA GLU A 4 -9.68 6.00 -24.19
C GLU A 4 -9.58 7.17 -23.20
N ALA A 5 -10.41 7.18 -22.17
CA ALA A 5 -10.36 8.18 -21.10
C ALA A 5 -9.03 8.12 -20.34
N LEU A 6 -8.55 6.91 -20.01
CA LEU A 6 -7.26 6.73 -19.36
C LEU A 6 -6.08 7.05 -20.31
N ALA A 7 -6.19 6.72 -21.60
CA ALA A 7 -5.17 7.06 -22.60
C ALA A 7 -5.03 8.56 -22.84
N SER A 8 -6.11 9.32 -22.72
CA SER A 8 -6.13 10.78 -22.84
C SER A 8 -5.78 11.52 -21.53
N TYR A 9 -5.69 10.80 -20.41
CA TYR A 9 -5.26 11.36 -19.14
C TYR A 9 -3.80 11.85 -19.22
N PRO A 10 -3.52 13.13 -18.92
CA PRO A 10 -2.23 13.71 -19.26
C PRO A 10 -1.14 13.47 -18.22
N TYR A 11 -1.41 12.81 -17.09
CA TYR A 11 -0.42 12.59 -16.03
C TYR A 11 -0.07 11.11 -15.90
N GLU A 12 1.10 10.85 -15.31
CA GLU A 12 1.62 9.53 -14.99
C GLU A 12 1.81 9.41 -13.47
N GLY A 13 2.22 8.24 -12.98
CA GLY A 13 2.46 7.98 -11.56
C GLY A 13 1.18 7.73 -10.75
N LEU A 14 1.24 7.99 -9.45
CA LEU A 14 0.18 7.65 -8.48
C LEU A 14 -1.21 8.10 -8.95
N THR A 15 -1.35 9.29 -9.52
CA THR A 15 -2.66 9.81 -9.92
C THR A 15 -3.28 9.00 -11.06
N ARG A 16 -2.49 8.64 -12.09
CA ARG A 16 -2.90 7.74 -13.16
C ARG A 16 -3.18 6.34 -12.62
N GLU A 17 -2.30 5.85 -11.75
CA GLU A 17 -2.41 4.51 -11.18
C GLU A 17 -3.68 4.36 -10.33
N LEU A 18 -4.05 5.37 -9.53
CA LEU A 18 -5.32 5.35 -8.79
C LEU A 18 -6.52 5.41 -9.72
N LEU A 19 -6.49 6.22 -10.79
CA LEU A 19 -7.56 6.22 -11.79
C LEU A 19 -7.71 4.85 -12.45
N ALA A 20 -6.60 4.25 -12.88
CA ALA A 20 -6.59 2.93 -13.49
C ALA A 20 -7.13 1.87 -12.51
N LEU A 21 -6.74 1.90 -11.24
CA LEU A 21 -7.29 0.99 -10.23
C LEU A 21 -8.79 1.19 -9.99
N GLY A 22 -9.26 2.44 -9.96
CA GLY A 22 -10.69 2.73 -9.81
C GLY A 22 -11.52 2.28 -11.01
N MET A 23 -11.05 2.56 -12.23
CA MET A 23 -11.69 2.11 -13.46
C MET A 23 -11.63 0.59 -13.62
N SER A 24 -10.58 -0.06 -13.12
CA SER A 24 -10.44 -1.51 -13.17
C SER A 24 -11.59 -2.26 -12.51
N TRP A 25 -12.16 -1.71 -11.41
CA TRP A 25 -13.36 -2.28 -10.78
C TRP A 25 -14.56 -2.29 -11.71
N VAL A 26 -14.72 -1.23 -12.52
CA VAL A 26 -15.78 -1.19 -13.51
C VAL A 26 -15.50 -2.18 -14.63
N VAL A 27 -14.25 -2.23 -15.11
CA VAL A 27 -13.85 -3.16 -16.17
C VAL A 27 -14.05 -4.63 -15.78
N MET A 28 -13.83 -4.99 -14.51
CA MET A 28 -14.09 -6.33 -13.99
C MET A 28 -15.54 -6.76 -14.14
N GLU A 29 -16.49 -5.85 -13.89
CA GLU A 29 -17.92 -6.15 -13.84
C GLU A 29 -18.58 -6.00 -15.22
N THR A 30 -18.18 -4.98 -15.99
CA THR A 30 -18.95 -4.50 -17.16
C THR A 30 -18.10 -4.32 -18.43
N GLY A 31 -16.78 -4.53 -18.36
CA GLY A 31 -15.89 -4.36 -19.50
C GLY A 31 -15.53 -2.89 -19.80
N LEU A 32 -15.16 -2.60 -21.06
CA LEU A 32 -14.51 -1.32 -21.43
C LEU A 32 -15.48 -0.19 -21.83
N GLU A 33 -16.74 -0.53 -22.10
CA GLU A 33 -17.75 0.37 -22.65
C GLU A 33 -19.07 0.29 -21.88
N PRO A 34 -19.06 0.48 -20.55
CA PRO A 34 -20.30 0.42 -19.78
C PRO A 34 -21.25 1.55 -20.14
N ASP A 35 -22.54 1.27 -20.10
CA ASP A 35 -23.57 2.30 -20.06
C ASP A 35 -23.72 2.93 -18.65
N GLU A 36 -24.68 3.85 -18.50
CA GLU A 36 -24.94 4.56 -17.24
C GLU A 36 -25.36 3.62 -16.09
N GLU A 37 -26.19 2.63 -16.38
CA GLU A 37 -26.73 1.69 -15.39
C GLU A 37 -25.63 0.72 -14.97
N GLU A 38 -24.96 0.11 -15.94
CA GLU A 38 -23.80 -0.77 -15.75
C GLU A 38 -22.70 -0.08 -14.93
N LEU A 39 -22.38 1.17 -15.25
CA LEU A 39 -21.40 1.95 -14.51
C LEU A 39 -21.84 2.19 -13.06
N SER A 40 -23.11 2.53 -12.85
CA SER A 40 -23.65 2.77 -11.51
C SER A 40 -23.61 1.52 -10.63
N ASP A 41 -23.95 0.36 -11.22
CA ASP A 41 -23.96 -0.92 -10.52
C ASP A 41 -22.55 -1.42 -10.22
N ALA A 42 -21.61 -1.24 -11.15
CA ALA A 42 -20.21 -1.58 -10.93
C ALA A 42 -19.57 -0.72 -9.83
N LEU A 43 -19.86 0.59 -9.79
CA LEU A 43 -19.39 1.47 -8.71
C LEU A 43 -20.00 1.09 -7.35
N GLU A 44 -21.28 0.71 -7.32
CA GLU A 44 -21.94 0.24 -6.10
C GLU A 44 -21.36 -1.10 -5.62
N GLY A 45 -21.17 -2.05 -6.53
CA GLY A 45 -20.50 -3.33 -6.28
C GLY A 45 -19.10 -3.14 -5.72
N ALA A 46 -18.30 -2.27 -6.32
CA ALA A 46 -16.96 -1.93 -5.84
C ALA A 46 -16.98 -1.34 -4.44
N LEU A 47 -17.88 -0.38 -4.17
CA LEU A 47 -17.99 0.24 -2.85
C LEU A 47 -18.40 -0.77 -1.77
N ASN A 48 -19.31 -1.69 -2.09
CA ASN A 48 -19.72 -2.77 -1.20
C ASN A 48 -18.56 -3.72 -0.90
N SER A 49 -17.84 -4.17 -1.93
CA SER A 49 -16.67 -5.05 -1.80
C SER A 49 -15.52 -4.39 -1.01
N LEU A 50 -15.33 -3.08 -1.18
CA LEU A 50 -14.33 -2.29 -0.48
C LEU A 50 -14.82 -1.75 0.88
N GLY A 51 -16.05 -2.06 1.31
CA GLY A 51 -16.68 -1.44 2.48
C GLY A 51 -15.93 -1.65 3.82
N SER A 52 -15.17 -2.74 3.95
CA SER A 52 -14.27 -2.93 5.11
C SER A 52 -13.10 -1.94 5.13
N ARG A 53 -12.63 -1.51 3.95
CA ARG A 53 -11.51 -0.57 3.77
C ARG A 53 -11.93 0.87 3.93
N VAL A 54 -13.14 1.19 3.51
CA VAL A 54 -13.79 2.47 3.77
C VAL A 54 -13.79 2.80 5.26
N LYS A 55 -13.98 1.77 6.10
CA LYS A 55 -13.99 1.89 7.56
C LYS A 55 -12.59 1.94 8.20
N ILE A 56 -11.51 1.73 7.45
CA ILE A 56 -10.15 1.84 7.99
C ILE A 56 -9.87 3.33 8.24
N HIS A 57 -9.43 3.65 9.47
CA HIS A 57 -9.13 5.02 9.85
C HIS A 57 -8.11 5.68 8.91
N THR A 58 -8.52 6.80 8.32
CA THR A 58 -7.66 7.74 7.58
C THR A 58 -7.39 8.97 8.45
N SER A 59 -6.49 9.86 8.01
CA SER A 59 -6.25 11.12 8.72
C SER A 59 -7.45 12.07 8.58
N LYS A 60 -7.57 13.00 9.54
CA LYS A 60 -8.43 14.17 9.37
C LYS A 60 -7.95 15.01 8.19
N MET A 61 -8.88 15.61 7.48
CA MET A 61 -8.57 16.57 6.41
C MET A 61 -8.02 17.87 6.99
N GLY A 62 -7.07 18.46 6.26
CA GLY A 62 -6.58 19.80 6.58
C GLY A 62 -7.70 20.84 6.43
N ARG A 63 -7.63 21.95 7.18
CA ARG A 63 -8.65 23.00 7.16
C ARG A 63 -8.93 23.55 5.74
N ASN A 64 -7.88 23.71 4.94
CA ASN A 64 -7.99 24.24 3.58
C ASN A 64 -8.70 23.26 2.64
N ASP A 65 -8.31 21.99 2.68
CA ASP A 65 -8.98 20.93 1.89
C ASP A 65 -10.45 20.79 2.32
N ARG A 66 -10.72 20.73 3.63
CA ARG A 66 -12.09 20.65 4.15
C ARG A 66 -12.95 21.82 3.67
N SER A 67 -12.45 23.06 3.74
CA SER A 67 -13.17 24.23 3.24
C SER A 67 -13.39 24.20 1.73
N SER A 68 -12.42 23.69 0.97
CA SER A 68 -12.54 23.55 -0.48
C SER A 68 -13.61 22.52 -0.85
N PHE A 69 -13.61 21.36 -0.18
CA PHE A 69 -14.59 20.31 -0.42
C PHE A 69 -15.98 20.68 0.11
N ASP A 70 -16.08 21.45 1.20
CA ASP A 70 -17.38 21.87 1.73
C ASP A 70 -18.17 22.67 0.69
N LYS A 71 -17.51 23.61 0.01
CA LYS A 71 -18.11 24.37 -1.09
C LYS A 71 -18.59 23.47 -2.23
N VAL A 72 -17.75 22.54 -2.67
CA VAL A 72 -18.03 21.67 -3.83
C VAL A 72 -19.14 20.66 -3.50
N LEU A 73 -19.06 20.00 -2.34
CA LEU A 73 -20.06 19.02 -1.90
C LEU A 73 -21.41 19.68 -1.60
N GLN A 74 -21.42 20.91 -1.09
CA GLN A 74 -22.66 21.66 -0.90
C GLN A 74 -23.32 21.97 -2.25
N ALA A 75 -22.53 22.35 -3.27
CA ALA A 75 -23.06 22.57 -4.62
C ALA A 75 -23.56 21.25 -5.25
N TRP A 76 -22.72 20.21 -5.26
CA TRP A 76 -23.00 18.94 -5.90
C TRP A 76 -24.16 18.20 -5.23
N PHE A 77 -24.06 17.97 -3.92
CA PHE A 77 -24.91 17.03 -3.18
C PHE A 77 -25.75 17.69 -2.08
N GLY A 78 -25.58 18.98 -1.81
CA GLY A 78 -26.25 19.66 -0.69
C GLY A 78 -25.75 19.18 0.67
N ARG A 79 -24.50 18.72 0.76
CA ARG A 79 -23.89 18.14 1.96
C ARG A 79 -22.59 18.85 2.33
N SER A 80 -22.32 18.94 3.62
CA SER A 80 -21.06 19.45 4.15
C SER A 80 -19.92 18.45 4.00
N ALA A 81 -18.69 18.95 3.99
CA ALA A 81 -17.51 18.10 3.97
C ALA A 81 -17.34 17.30 5.28
N PRO A 82 -17.07 15.99 5.21
CA PRO A 82 -16.84 15.15 6.38
C PRO A 82 -15.51 15.49 7.07
N GLU A 83 -15.12 14.74 8.11
CA GLU A 83 -13.89 15.02 8.84
C GLU A 83 -12.64 14.41 8.21
N THR A 84 -12.78 13.22 7.63
CA THR A 84 -11.65 12.41 7.13
C THR A 84 -11.70 12.22 5.62
N TYR A 85 -10.55 11.90 5.01
CA TYR A 85 -10.50 11.61 3.57
C TYR A 85 -11.26 10.33 3.20
N GLY A 86 -11.28 9.32 4.08
CA GLY A 86 -12.05 8.09 3.87
C GLY A 86 -13.55 8.38 3.74
N GLU A 87 -14.12 9.15 4.67
CA GLU A 87 -15.52 9.57 4.62
C GLU A 87 -15.81 10.44 3.38
N LEU A 88 -14.87 11.30 2.96
CA LEU A 88 -15.00 12.09 1.74
C LEU A 88 -15.13 11.21 0.50
N PHE A 89 -14.26 10.20 0.37
CA PHE A 89 -14.24 9.29 -0.77
C PHE A 89 -15.48 8.40 -0.82
N GLU A 90 -15.91 7.87 0.33
CA GLU A 90 -17.16 7.13 0.44
C GLU A 90 -18.36 7.98 0.03
N LEU A 91 -18.44 9.23 0.53
CA LEU A 91 -19.53 10.14 0.21
C LEU A 91 -19.57 10.45 -1.29
N VAL A 92 -18.43 10.78 -1.89
CA VAL A 92 -18.34 11.10 -3.32
C VAL A 92 -18.76 9.91 -4.17
N ALA A 93 -18.26 8.70 -3.88
CA ALA A 93 -18.65 7.49 -4.61
C ALA A 93 -20.16 7.24 -4.48
N SER A 94 -20.69 7.25 -3.25
CA SER A 94 -22.10 7.00 -2.95
C SER A 94 -23.05 7.98 -3.64
N GLU A 95 -22.73 9.28 -3.62
CA GLU A 95 -23.58 10.30 -4.25
C GLU A 95 -23.41 10.31 -5.77
N THR A 96 -22.24 9.95 -6.30
CA THR A 96 -22.03 9.81 -7.75
C THR A 96 -22.88 8.67 -8.33
N ILE A 97 -22.97 7.53 -7.63
CA ILE A 97 -23.86 6.41 -8.01
C ILE A 97 -25.31 6.90 -8.17
N LYS A 98 -25.80 7.73 -7.24
CA LYS A 98 -27.15 8.31 -7.33
C LYS A 98 -27.30 9.23 -8.53
N LEU A 99 -26.30 10.07 -8.81
CA LEU A 99 -26.34 10.97 -9.96
C LEU A 99 -26.36 10.22 -11.30
N LEU A 100 -25.64 9.09 -11.39
CA LEU A 100 -25.68 8.21 -12.56
C LEU A 100 -27.06 7.58 -12.73
N ARG A 101 -27.62 6.98 -11.65
CA ARG A 101 -28.97 6.38 -11.67
C ARG A 101 -30.08 7.36 -12.01
N GLU A 102 -29.90 8.62 -11.64
CA GLU A 102 -30.86 9.69 -11.94
C GLU A 102 -30.64 10.33 -13.33
N GLY A 103 -29.66 9.87 -14.12
CA GLY A 103 -29.32 10.43 -15.44
C GLY A 103 -28.84 11.88 -15.37
N LYS A 104 -28.27 12.31 -14.23
CA LYS A 104 -27.81 13.69 -14.00
C LYS A 104 -26.37 13.94 -14.44
N ILE A 105 -25.65 12.88 -14.79
CA ILE A 105 -24.31 12.91 -15.35
C ILE A 105 -24.31 11.98 -16.56
N ASP A 106 -23.87 12.47 -17.71
CA ASP A 106 -23.56 11.65 -18.89
C ASP A 106 -22.11 11.14 -18.75
N PRO A 107 -21.89 9.81 -18.58
CA PRO A 107 -20.55 9.24 -18.43
C PRO A 107 -19.68 9.43 -19.66
N ARG A 108 -20.28 9.39 -20.86
CA ARG A 108 -19.54 9.52 -22.11
C ARG A 108 -19.06 10.95 -22.29
N GLU A 109 -19.91 11.93 -22.01
CA GLU A 109 -19.52 13.33 -22.01
C GLU A 109 -18.44 13.60 -20.96
N SER A 110 -18.61 13.09 -19.75
CA SER A 110 -17.62 13.22 -18.65
C SER A 110 -16.26 12.62 -19.01
N LEU A 111 -16.22 11.37 -19.49
CA LEU A 111 -14.98 10.65 -19.76
C LEU A 111 -14.24 11.15 -21.01
N SER A 112 -14.95 11.73 -21.98
CA SER A 112 -14.35 12.31 -23.18
C SER A 112 -13.91 13.77 -23.01
N THR A 113 -14.35 14.44 -21.95
CA THR A 113 -14.04 15.85 -21.71
C THR A 113 -12.80 15.99 -20.82
N ILE A 114 -11.63 16.13 -21.44
CA ILE A 114 -10.39 16.53 -20.76
C ILE A 114 -9.91 17.86 -21.32
N LYS A 115 -9.82 18.87 -20.46
CA LYS A 115 -9.32 20.20 -20.83
C LYS A 115 -8.11 20.58 -20.00
N THR A 116 -7.09 21.10 -20.66
CA THR A 116 -5.89 21.62 -20.01
C THR A 116 -5.73 23.10 -20.34
N ASP A 117 -5.62 23.95 -19.32
CA ASP A 117 -5.31 25.38 -19.49
C ASP A 117 -4.39 25.90 -18.37
N LYS A 118 -4.06 27.20 -18.40
CA LYS A 118 -3.15 27.85 -17.43
C LYS A 118 -3.58 27.69 -15.96
N ASN A 119 -4.85 27.44 -15.69
CA ASN A 119 -5.40 27.31 -14.35
C ASN A 119 -5.45 25.86 -13.84
N GLY A 120 -5.10 24.88 -14.67
CA GLY A 120 -5.02 23.47 -14.30
C GLY A 120 -5.51 22.52 -15.39
N THR A 121 -5.73 21.27 -15.00
CA THR A 121 -6.36 20.23 -15.81
C THR A 121 -7.73 19.95 -15.27
N TYR A 122 -8.70 19.81 -16.15
CA TYR A 122 -10.11 19.62 -15.85
C TYR A 122 -10.54 18.29 -16.45
N LEU A 123 -10.96 17.35 -15.60
CA LEU A 123 -11.46 16.05 -15.96
C LEU A 123 -12.98 16.06 -15.82
N GLY A 124 -13.67 15.82 -16.93
CA GLY A 124 -15.11 15.83 -17.03
C GLY A 124 -15.76 17.21 -17.01
N VAL A 125 -17.08 17.21 -16.82
CA VAL A 125 -17.93 18.38 -17.00
C VAL A 125 -18.26 18.99 -15.64
N ALA A 126 -18.22 20.32 -15.53
CA ALA A 126 -18.52 20.99 -14.27
C ALA A 126 -19.97 20.76 -13.82
N TYR A 127 -20.16 19.98 -12.76
CA TYR A 127 -21.48 19.69 -12.21
C TYR A 127 -21.95 20.85 -11.33
N LYS A 128 -23.11 21.44 -11.68
CA LYS A 128 -23.65 22.64 -11.02
C LYS A 128 -22.64 23.80 -10.89
N GLY A 129 -21.79 23.96 -11.91
CA GLY A 129 -20.79 25.03 -11.99
C GLY A 129 -19.54 24.84 -11.13
N GLU A 130 -19.39 23.70 -10.45
CA GLU A 130 -18.24 23.42 -9.56
C GLU A 130 -17.50 22.14 -9.98
N GLN A 131 -16.20 22.09 -9.67
CA GLN A 131 -15.37 20.89 -9.80
C GLN A 131 -14.49 20.71 -8.56
N ALA A 132 -14.35 19.47 -8.11
CA ALA A 132 -13.52 19.13 -6.97
C ALA A 132 -12.04 19.18 -7.34
N ILE A 133 -11.22 19.80 -6.51
CA ILE A 133 -9.76 19.73 -6.67
C ILE A 133 -9.30 18.36 -6.13
N LEU A 134 -8.32 17.74 -6.79
CA LEU A 134 -7.69 16.52 -6.30
C LEU A 134 -7.27 16.67 -4.82
N PRO A 135 -7.65 15.70 -3.95
CA PRO A 135 -7.31 15.71 -2.53
C PRO A 135 -5.82 15.88 -2.29
N ALA A 136 -5.43 16.64 -1.24
CA ALA A 136 -4.02 16.90 -0.98
C ALA A 136 -3.21 15.64 -0.71
N ILE A 137 -3.81 14.58 -0.16
CA ILE A 137 -3.13 13.30 0.10
C ILE A 137 -2.77 12.51 -1.17
N ILE A 138 -3.26 12.93 -2.36
CA ILE A 138 -2.99 12.29 -3.67
C ILE A 138 -2.13 13.23 -4.54
N LYS A 139 -1.61 14.33 -3.98
CA LYS A 139 -0.79 15.27 -4.75
C LYS A 139 0.64 14.74 -4.88
N GLN A 140 1.12 14.62 -6.11
CA GLN A 140 2.45 14.10 -6.41
C GLN A 140 3.50 15.20 -6.69
N PRO A 141 4.80 14.87 -6.63
CA PRO A 141 5.87 15.76 -7.04
C PRO A 141 5.87 16.14 -8.54
N GLU A 142 5.38 15.32 -9.47
CA GLU A 142 5.45 15.65 -10.92
C GLU A 142 4.60 16.89 -11.28
N TYR A 143 3.68 17.30 -10.41
CA TYR A 143 3.01 18.59 -10.43
C TYR A 143 3.99 19.78 -10.44
N TYR A 144 5.14 19.61 -9.78
CA TYR A 144 6.22 20.58 -9.72
C TYR A 144 7.26 20.38 -10.84
N GLU A 145 7.41 19.18 -11.39
CA GLU A 145 8.35 18.93 -12.50
C GLU A 145 7.85 19.48 -13.84
N ARG A 146 6.54 19.58 -14.07
CA ARG A 146 6.02 20.43 -15.16
C ARG A 146 6.33 21.93 -14.99
N GLN A 147 6.98 22.32 -13.89
CA GLN A 147 7.49 23.67 -13.63
C GLN A 147 9.02 23.77 -13.72
N SER A 148 9.76 22.66 -13.87
CA SER A 148 11.24 22.65 -13.93
C SER A 148 11.78 22.88 -15.35
N GLY A 149 11.22 23.87 -16.06
CA GLY A 149 12.03 24.64 -17.00
C GLY A 149 12.88 25.60 -16.17
N PHE A 150 14.19 25.38 -16.13
CA PHE A 150 15.19 26.03 -15.27
C PHE A 150 15.26 27.59 -15.29
N LEU A 151 14.34 28.30 -15.96
CA LEU A 151 14.29 29.77 -16.09
C LEU A 151 12.83 30.29 -16.26
N SER A 152 12.14 30.58 -15.14
CA SER A 152 11.12 31.65 -14.92
C SER A 152 9.82 31.72 -15.77
N PRO A 153 8.78 32.54 -15.38
CA PRO A 153 8.29 32.99 -14.06
C PRO A 153 6.73 32.99 -13.95
N THR A 154 6.13 32.99 -12.74
CA THR A 154 4.77 33.50 -12.36
C THR A 154 3.52 33.24 -13.23
N THR A 155 3.63 32.48 -14.32
CA THR A 155 2.65 32.22 -15.39
C THR A 155 2.65 30.75 -15.80
N GLY A 156 3.34 29.90 -15.03
CA GLY A 156 3.27 28.46 -15.18
C GLY A 156 1.85 27.95 -14.87
N GLN A 157 1.48 26.85 -15.53
CA GLN A 157 0.22 26.16 -15.28
C GLN A 157 0.08 25.87 -13.78
N LYS A 158 -1.05 26.27 -13.17
CA LYS A 158 -1.35 25.82 -11.80
C LYS A 158 -1.47 24.31 -11.81
N ALA A 159 -0.69 23.63 -10.97
CA ALA A 159 -0.74 22.19 -10.85
C ALA A 159 -1.96 21.76 -10.01
N GLN A 160 -3.13 21.88 -10.61
CA GLN A 160 -4.41 21.51 -10.02
C GLN A 160 -5.16 20.64 -11.02
N ILE A 161 -5.46 19.41 -10.60
CA ILE A 161 -6.44 18.58 -11.28
C ILE A 161 -7.80 18.88 -10.65
N ARG A 162 -8.76 19.26 -11.48
CA ARG A 162 -10.16 19.44 -11.12
C ARG A 162 -10.97 18.33 -11.75
N MET A 163 -11.90 17.78 -11.00
CA MET A 163 -12.65 16.59 -11.38
C MET A 163 -14.13 16.87 -11.18
N ASP A 164 -14.95 16.33 -12.07
CA ASP A 164 -16.37 16.16 -11.83
C ASP A 164 -16.62 14.98 -10.85
N PRO A 165 -17.89 14.68 -10.50
CA PRO A 165 -18.19 13.59 -9.58
C PRO A 165 -17.72 12.22 -10.08
N LEU A 166 -17.83 11.94 -11.39
CA LEU A 166 -17.47 10.64 -11.96
C LEU A 166 -15.97 10.38 -11.87
N TRP A 167 -15.13 11.31 -12.34
CA TRP A 167 -13.67 11.19 -12.24
C TRP A 167 -13.21 11.07 -10.79
N PHE A 168 -13.85 11.81 -9.88
CA PHE A 168 -13.52 11.73 -8.45
C PHE A 168 -13.93 10.37 -7.85
N SER A 169 -15.05 9.79 -8.28
CA SER A 169 -15.44 8.45 -7.83
C SER A 169 -14.40 7.37 -8.22
N PHE A 170 -13.81 7.45 -9.41
CA PHE A 170 -12.71 6.54 -9.80
C PHE A 170 -11.48 6.72 -8.92
N ILE A 171 -11.06 7.97 -8.64
CA ILE A 171 -9.97 8.23 -7.69
C ILE A 171 -10.28 7.64 -6.30
N ALA A 172 -11.51 7.79 -5.83
CA ALA A 172 -11.95 7.27 -4.53
C ALA A 172 -11.83 5.73 -4.48
N LEU A 173 -12.34 5.03 -5.49
CA LEU A 173 -12.21 3.56 -5.57
C LEU A 173 -10.76 3.10 -5.71
N GLY A 174 -9.96 3.80 -6.53
CA GLY A 174 -8.53 3.55 -6.65
C GLY A 174 -7.79 3.71 -5.34
N PHE A 175 -8.12 4.76 -4.58
CA PHE A 175 -7.57 4.98 -3.23
C PHE A 175 -7.91 3.81 -2.31
N PHE A 176 -9.18 3.39 -2.22
CA PHE A 176 -9.55 2.27 -1.34
C PHE A 176 -8.91 0.96 -1.75
N THR A 177 -8.75 0.71 -3.06
CA THR A 177 -8.09 -0.48 -3.59
C THR A 177 -6.61 -0.53 -3.21
N SER A 178 -5.94 0.61 -3.31
CA SER A 178 -4.50 0.74 -3.01
C SER A 178 -4.18 0.93 -1.53
N PHE A 179 -5.16 1.29 -0.69
CA PHE A 179 -4.90 1.69 0.69
C PHE A 179 -4.43 0.54 1.58
N ALA A 180 -3.16 0.59 1.97
CA ALA A 180 -2.50 -0.32 2.90
C ALA A 180 -2.38 0.23 4.34
N GLY A 181 -3.03 1.36 4.62
CA GLY A 181 -3.20 1.91 5.97
C GLY A 181 -2.56 3.27 6.21
N PHE A 182 -2.98 3.91 7.31
CA PHE A 182 -2.41 5.14 7.83
C PHE A 182 -1.61 4.84 9.11
N ILE A 183 -0.29 4.80 8.99
CA ILE A 183 0.62 4.28 10.01
C ILE A 183 1.69 5.32 10.33
N GLY A 184 1.76 5.75 11.59
CA GLY A 184 2.78 6.70 12.04
C GLY A 184 2.70 8.07 11.36
N GLY A 185 1.49 8.53 11.02
CA GLY A 185 1.28 9.80 10.33
C GLY A 185 1.45 9.75 8.80
N LYS A 186 1.63 8.55 8.22
CA LYS A 186 1.90 8.35 6.80
C LYS A 186 0.86 7.44 6.15
N TYR A 187 0.48 7.77 4.93
CA TYR A 187 -0.34 6.94 4.07
C TYR A 187 0.54 5.97 3.29
N TYR A 188 0.10 4.71 3.25
CA TYR A 188 0.72 3.65 2.47
C TYR A 188 -0.26 3.26 1.37
N LEU A 189 0.10 3.53 0.11
CA LEU A 189 -0.70 3.16 -1.06
C LEU A 189 0.10 2.17 -1.90
N MET A 190 -0.44 0.98 -2.14
CA MET A 190 0.16 0.01 -3.06
C MET A 190 -0.61 0.01 -4.37
N THR A 191 0.09 0.13 -5.48
CA THR A 191 -0.50 0.20 -6.82
C THR A 191 0.13 -0.83 -7.75
N LYS A 192 -0.60 -1.22 -8.79
CA LYS A 192 -0.06 -2.00 -9.91
C LYS A 192 0.12 -1.04 -11.10
N PRO A 193 1.35 -0.56 -11.39
CA PRO A 193 1.59 0.19 -12.61
C PRO A 193 1.23 -0.64 -13.84
N GLY A 194 0.57 0.00 -14.82
CA GLY A 194 0.16 -0.63 -16.07
C GLY A 194 -0.96 -1.67 -15.93
N ILE A 195 -1.80 -1.56 -14.90
CA ILE A 195 -2.91 -2.52 -14.69
C ILE A 195 -3.89 -2.57 -15.87
N GLU A 196 -4.01 -1.49 -16.64
CA GLU A 196 -4.83 -1.43 -17.84
C GLU A 196 -4.40 -2.45 -18.92
N GLY A 197 -3.16 -2.93 -18.88
CA GLY A 197 -2.69 -4.00 -19.77
C GLY A 197 -3.36 -5.36 -19.52
N PHE A 198 -4.01 -5.53 -18.36
CA PHE A 198 -4.76 -6.74 -17.99
C PHE A 198 -6.26 -6.63 -18.29
N TRP A 199 -6.71 -5.48 -18.82
CA TRP A 199 -8.11 -5.27 -19.15
C TRP A 199 -8.50 -6.01 -20.44
N PRO A 200 -9.70 -6.61 -20.51
CA PRO A 200 -10.67 -6.82 -19.43
C PRO A 200 -10.52 -8.16 -18.69
N HIS A 201 -9.68 -9.08 -19.15
CA HIS A 201 -9.79 -10.50 -18.78
C HIS A 201 -9.01 -10.93 -17.53
N GLU A 202 -7.90 -10.25 -17.20
CA GLU A 202 -6.98 -10.71 -16.14
C GLU A 202 -6.98 -9.79 -14.91
N VAL A 203 -7.68 -8.66 -15.00
CA VAL A 203 -7.68 -7.62 -13.97
C VAL A 203 -8.27 -8.06 -12.63
N GLU A 204 -9.32 -8.91 -12.64
CA GLU A 204 -9.89 -9.49 -11.41
C GLU A 204 -8.84 -10.28 -10.63
N LYS A 205 -8.04 -11.11 -11.33
CA LYS A 205 -6.95 -11.88 -10.71
C LYS A 205 -5.91 -10.95 -10.07
N VAL A 206 -5.57 -9.85 -10.73
CA VAL A 206 -4.59 -8.87 -10.23
C VAL A 206 -5.12 -8.11 -9.01
N ILE A 207 -6.40 -7.71 -9.02
CA ILE A 207 -7.02 -6.95 -7.92
C ILE A 207 -7.33 -7.87 -6.74
N GLU A 208 -8.20 -8.86 -6.93
CA GLU A 208 -8.75 -9.65 -5.83
C GLU A 208 -7.75 -10.63 -5.24
N LYS A 209 -7.03 -11.35 -6.11
CA LYS A 209 -6.03 -12.36 -5.72
C LYS A 209 -4.62 -11.79 -5.57
N GLY A 210 -4.49 -10.47 -5.67
CA GLY A 210 -3.21 -9.78 -5.61
C GLY A 210 -3.24 -8.56 -4.72
N LEU A 211 -3.61 -7.42 -5.30
CA LEU A 211 -3.47 -6.12 -4.67
C LEU A 211 -4.27 -6.01 -3.37
N LEU A 212 -5.51 -6.53 -3.33
CA LEU A 212 -6.31 -6.53 -2.11
C LEU A 212 -5.69 -7.40 -1.01
N LEU A 213 -5.04 -8.51 -1.36
CA LEU A 213 -4.35 -9.33 -0.36
C LEU A 213 -3.15 -8.58 0.24
N LEU A 214 -2.35 -7.93 -0.62
CA LEU A 214 -1.19 -7.14 -0.19
C LEU A 214 -1.58 -5.95 0.68
N THR A 215 -2.49 -5.12 0.22
CA THR A 215 -2.93 -3.94 0.98
C THR A 215 -3.66 -4.34 2.26
N GLY A 216 -4.41 -5.45 2.22
CA GLY A 216 -5.06 -6.03 3.40
C GLY A 216 -4.05 -6.46 4.47
N ALA A 217 -3.00 -7.18 4.07
CA ALA A 217 -1.93 -7.59 4.97
C ALA A 217 -1.13 -6.39 5.53
N GLY A 218 -0.87 -5.38 4.69
CA GLY A 218 -0.24 -4.13 5.13
C GLY A 218 -1.07 -3.41 6.21
N ALA A 219 -2.38 -3.30 6.00
CA ALA A 219 -3.31 -2.63 6.90
C ALA A 219 -3.53 -3.42 8.20
N SER A 220 -3.82 -4.72 8.11
CA SER A 220 -4.07 -5.58 9.28
C SER A 220 -2.82 -5.74 10.14
N GLY A 221 -1.65 -5.87 9.51
CA GLY A 221 -0.37 -5.98 10.19
C GLY A 221 0.20 -4.65 10.69
N ARG A 222 -0.41 -3.50 10.31
CA ARG A 222 0.11 -2.15 10.57
C ARG A 222 1.60 -2.02 10.22
N ILE A 223 1.98 -2.54 9.06
CA ILE A 223 3.38 -2.71 8.66
C ILE A 223 3.95 -1.36 8.23
N SER A 224 4.92 -0.82 8.98
CA SER A 224 5.60 0.44 8.65
C SER A 224 6.87 0.20 7.83
N LEU A 225 7.16 1.09 6.88
CA LEU A 225 8.39 1.06 6.08
C LEU A 225 9.55 1.65 6.89
N SER A 226 10.34 0.77 7.51
CA SER A 226 11.63 1.11 8.14
C SER A 226 12.77 0.99 7.12
N THR A 227 12.85 -0.16 6.46
CA THR A 227 13.71 -0.47 5.30
C THR A 227 12.92 -1.36 4.36
N GLU A 228 13.33 -1.45 3.09
CA GLU A 228 12.63 -2.27 2.09
C GLU A 228 12.65 -3.74 2.49
N GLU A 229 13.81 -4.24 2.92
CA GLU A 229 13.96 -5.65 3.30
C GLU A 229 13.05 -6.04 4.46
N LEU A 230 12.95 -5.19 5.50
CA LEU A 230 12.08 -5.46 6.64
C LEU A 230 10.60 -5.33 6.27
N TYR A 231 10.25 -4.39 5.40
CA TYR A 231 8.87 -4.20 4.97
C TYR A 231 8.38 -5.40 4.16
N GLU A 232 9.15 -5.83 3.17
CA GLU A 232 8.82 -6.99 2.35
C GLU A 232 8.76 -8.27 3.17
N MET A 233 9.74 -8.48 4.07
CA MET A 233 9.73 -9.63 4.99
C MET A 233 8.45 -9.63 5.82
N LYS A 234 8.10 -8.52 6.48
CA LYS A 234 6.89 -8.44 7.31
C LYS A 234 5.62 -8.65 6.50
N LEU A 235 5.57 -8.14 5.26
CA LEU A 235 4.41 -8.28 4.40
C LEU A 235 4.22 -9.74 3.96
N ALA A 236 5.29 -10.40 3.51
CA ALA A 236 5.28 -11.83 3.16
C ALA A 236 4.95 -12.72 4.36
N MET A 237 5.52 -12.40 5.53
CA MET A 237 5.19 -13.03 6.80
C MET A 237 3.70 -12.92 7.12
N LYS A 238 3.13 -11.73 6.99
CA LYS A 238 1.73 -11.49 7.30
C LYS A 238 0.79 -12.23 6.34
N LEU A 239 1.12 -12.25 5.06
CA LEU A 239 0.38 -13.04 4.06
C LEU A 239 0.40 -14.54 4.40
N ALA A 240 1.58 -15.08 4.73
CA ALA A 240 1.74 -16.48 5.09
C ALA A 240 0.97 -16.84 6.38
N GLU A 241 1.00 -15.98 7.40
CA GLU A 241 0.23 -16.15 8.65
C GLU A 241 -1.29 -16.20 8.38
N GLU A 242 -1.77 -15.39 7.44
CA GLU A 242 -3.18 -15.37 7.03
C GLU A 242 -3.53 -16.48 6.00
N GLY A 243 -2.58 -17.34 5.63
CA GLY A 243 -2.78 -18.39 4.63
C GLY A 243 -3.05 -17.86 3.22
N LYS A 244 -2.68 -16.61 2.94
CA LYS A 244 -2.89 -15.92 1.66
C LYS A 244 -1.69 -16.09 0.76
N ASN A 245 -1.95 -16.22 -0.54
CA ASN A 245 -0.92 -16.30 -1.57
C ASN A 245 -1.21 -15.29 -2.67
N VAL A 246 -0.18 -14.55 -3.07
CA VAL A 246 -0.24 -13.57 -4.16
C VAL A 246 0.39 -14.19 -5.38
N VAL A 247 -0.29 -14.08 -6.52
CA VAL A 247 0.19 -14.64 -7.79
C VAL A 247 1.32 -13.78 -8.38
N GLU A 248 2.25 -14.39 -9.09
CA GLU A 248 3.45 -13.70 -9.59
C GLU A 248 3.14 -12.55 -10.55
N GLU A 249 2.06 -12.64 -11.33
CA GLU A 249 1.68 -11.63 -12.33
C GLU A 249 1.28 -10.29 -11.71
N VAL A 250 1.03 -10.26 -10.40
CA VAL A 250 0.77 -9.04 -9.64
C VAL A 250 2.05 -8.22 -9.46
N TYR A 251 3.22 -8.85 -9.46
CA TYR A 251 4.49 -8.15 -9.27
C TYR A 251 5.04 -7.59 -10.60
N PRO A 252 5.78 -6.46 -10.55
CA PRO A 252 6.06 -5.65 -9.37
C PRO A 252 4.85 -4.77 -8.97
N VAL A 253 4.73 -4.52 -7.67
CA VAL A 253 3.77 -3.58 -7.08
C VAL A 253 4.51 -2.35 -6.58
N THR A 254 4.01 -1.16 -6.83
CA THR A 254 4.62 0.08 -6.32
C THR A 254 4.01 0.45 -4.97
N LEU A 255 4.85 0.74 -3.99
CA LEU A 255 4.46 1.33 -2.70
C LEU A 255 4.78 2.82 -2.70
N HIS A 256 3.75 3.64 -2.56
CA HIS A 256 3.84 5.07 -2.34
C HIS A 256 3.67 5.38 -0.85
N LEU A 257 4.65 6.09 -0.28
CA LEU A 257 4.62 6.56 1.10
C LEU A 257 4.39 8.07 1.13
N ILE A 258 3.23 8.50 1.62
CA ILE A 258 2.83 9.90 1.62
C ILE A 258 2.72 10.42 3.05
N SER A 259 3.35 11.56 3.34
CA SER A 259 3.42 12.15 4.68
C SER A 259 3.08 13.64 4.63
N LEU A 260 2.59 14.18 5.75
CA LEU A 260 2.42 15.61 5.91
C LEU A 260 3.76 16.23 6.36
N GLU A 261 4.44 16.93 5.45
CA GLU A 261 5.68 17.65 5.74
C GLU A 261 5.37 19.14 5.92
N GLY A 262 5.38 19.60 7.18
CA GLY A 262 4.93 20.94 7.55
C GLY A 262 3.42 21.11 7.35
N GLN A 263 3.02 21.73 6.24
CA GLN A 263 1.60 21.98 5.88
C GLN A 263 1.19 21.33 4.56
N VAL A 264 2.09 20.56 3.92
CA VAL A 264 1.88 20.02 2.58
C VAL A 264 2.13 18.51 2.59
N TYR A 265 1.21 17.76 2.00
CA TYR A 265 1.41 16.32 1.78
C TYR A 265 2.44 16.12 0.68
N THR A 266 3.43 15.26 0.96
CA THR A 266 4.54 14.96 0.07
C THR A 266 4.73 13.45 -0.03
N GLU A 267 4.98 12.96 -1.23
CA GLU A 267 5.45 11.60 -1.45
C GLU A 267 6.91 11.49 -0.99
N LEU A 268 7.14 10.80 0.12
CA LEU A 268 8.46 10.66 0.75
C LEU A 268 9.32 9.62 0.06
N LYS A 269 8.68 8.54 -0.40
CA LYS A 269 9.37 7.38 -0.95
C LYS A 269 8.45 6.58 -1.85
N THR A 270 9.02 6.09 -2.93
CA THR A 270 8.41 5.14 -3.86
C THR A 270 9.29 3.90 -3.92
N VAL A 271 8.72 2.72 -3.70
CA VAL A 271 9.46 1.44 -3.69
C VAL A 271 8.74 0.45 -4.59
N GLN A 272 9.48 -0.26 -5.44
CA GLN A 272 8.93 -1.42 -6.15
C GLN A 272 9.10 -2.66 -5.29
N LEU A 273 7.98 -3.27 -4.91
CA LEU A 273 7.92 -4.47 -4.10
C LEU A 273 7.84 -5.71 -4.99
N ASN A 274 8.61 -6.73 -4.63
CA ASN A 274 8.49 -8.07 -5.22
C ASN A 274 8.66 -9.14 -4.15
N LEU A 275 7.54 -9.77 -3.77
CA LEU A 275 7.53 -10.79 -2.72
C LEU A 275 7.47 -12.22 -3.25
N ALA A 276 7.66 -12.48 -4.54
CA ALA A 276 7.46 -13.83 -5.11
C ALA A 276 8.30 -14.89 -4.37
N GLY A 277 9.62 -14.68 -4.29
CA GLY A 277 10.52 -15.60 -3.59
C GLY A 277 10.31 -15.63 -2.07
N LEU A 278 10.01 -14.48 -1.46
CA LEU A 278 9.74 -14.41 -0.02
C LEU A 278 8.45 -15.13 0.37
N SER A 279 7.38 -15.00 -0.40
CA SER A 279 6.06 -15.54 -0.07
C SER A 279 6.09 -17.07 -0.08
N GLU A 280 6.74 -17.66 -1.08
CA GLU A 280 6.95 -19.11 -1.14
C GLU A 280 7.75 -19.60 0.06
N TYR A 281 8.88 -18.95 0.34
CA TYR A 281 9.73 -19.32 1.47
C TYR A 281 9.02 -19.20 2.82
N MET A 282 8.25 -18.11 3.05
CA MET A 282 7.53 -17.89 4.31
C MET A 282 6.41 -18.92 4.51
N LYS A 283 5.72 -19.30 3.44
CA LYS A 283 4.71 -20.36 3.47
C LYS A 283 5.34 -21.69 3.86
N GLU A 284 6.45 -22.04 3.22
CA GLU A 284 7.16 -23.29 3.51
C GLU A 284 7.78 -23.30 4.92
N TYR A 285 8.28 -22.15 5.38
CA TYR A 285 8.72 -21.97 6.77
C TYR A 285 7.58 -22.26 7.75
N LEU A 286 6.39 -21.70 7.57
CA LEU A 286 5.25 -21.95 8.47
C LEU A 286 4.78 -23.42 8.43
N ASN A 287 4.79 -24.06 7.26
CA ASN A 287 4.48 -25.49 7.15
C ASN A 287 5.44 -26.34 7.98
N ARG A 288 6.76 -26.08 7.88
CA ARG A 288 7.80 -26.75 8.65
C ARG A 288 7.64 -26.50 10.16
N VAL A 289 7.36 -25.27 10.57
CA VAL A 289 7.06 -24.95 11.98
C VAL A 289 5.85 -25.76 12.48
N GLY A 290 4.77 -25.80 11.68
CA GLY A 290 3.55 -26.53 12.02
C GLY A 290 3.80 -28.03 12.21
N ALA A 291 4.58 -28.65 11.33
CA ALA A 291 4.94 -30.06 11.42
C ALA A 291 5.70 -30.40 12.72
N VAL A 292 6.67 -29.56 13.12
CA VAL A 292 7.41 -29.75 14.38
C VAL A 292 6.53 -29.52 15.61
N THR A 293 5.61 -28.54 15.53
CA THR A 293 4.68 -28.24 16.64
C THR A 293 3.71 -29.40 16.89
N ILE A 294 3.23 -30.08 15.84
CA ILE A 294 2.41 -31.30 15.94
C ILE A 294 3.20 -32.43 16.64
N GLY A 295 4.53 -32.44 16.51
CA GLY A 295 5.43 -33.33 17.24
C GLY A 295 5.57 -33.03 18.74
N GLY A 296 4.88 -32.02 19.27
CA GLY A 296 4.85 -31.68 20.71
C GLY A 296 5.89 -30.65 21.15
N LEU A 297 6.65 -30.06 20.22
CA LEU A 297 7.68 -29.06 20.51
C LEU A 297 7.19 -27.64 20.16
N PRO A 298 6.88 -26.77 21.14
CA PRO A 298 6.45 -25.40 20.85
C PRO A 298 7.62 -24.56 20.34
N LEU A 299 7.63 -24.25 19.04
CA LEU A 299 8.66 -23.41 18.40
C LEU A 299 8.32 -21.90 18.50
N LEU A 300 8.12 -21.39 19.71
CA LEU A 300 7.78 -19.98 19.95
C LEU A 300 8.78 -19.28 20.85
N VAL A 301 9.02 -17.99 20.58
CA VAL A 301 9.84 -17.10 21.41
C VAL A 301 8.96 -16.13 22.17
N GLU A 302 9.19 -16.01 23.47
CA GLU A 302 8.55 -15.00 24.31
C GLU A 302 9.32 -13.67 24.30
N LEU A 303 8.68 -12.65 23.74
CA LEU A 303 9.16 -11.27 23.71
C LEU A 303 8.32 -10.37 24.61
N LYS A 304 8.93 -9.27 25.09
CA LYS A 304 8.19 -8.21 25.77
C LYS A 304 7.74 -7.17 24.75
N ASP A 305 6.46 -6.84 24.78
CA ASP A 305 5.88 -5.72 24.04
C ASP A 305 5.15 -4.79 25.01
N GLY A 306 5.79 -3.67 25.35
CA GLY A 306 5.35 -2.82 26.45
C GLY A 306 5.30 -3.58 27.78
N LYS A 307 4.09 -3.73 28.33
CA LYS A 307 3.83 -4.48 29.58
C LYS A 307 3.39 -5.93 29.36
N ALA A 308 3.14 -6.33 28.11
CA ALA A 308 2.67 -7.68 27.77
C ALA A 308 3.82 -8.60 27.34
N THR A 309 3.64 -9.90 27.55
CA THR A 309 4.49 -10.94 26.95
C THR A 309 3.75 -11.52 25.75
N ILE A 310 4.40 -11.56 24.60
CA ILE A 310 3.85 -12.08 23.34
C ILE A 310 4.71 -13.23 22.88
N GLN A 311 4.08 -14.32 22.46
CA GLN A 311 4.75 -15.44 21.81
C GLN A 311 4.73 -15.26 20.30
N LYS A 312 5.90 -15.40 19.66
CA LYS A 312 6.06 -15.24 18.20
C LYS A 312 6.96 -16.33 17.63
N TYR A 313 6.81 -16.61 16.34
CA TYR A 313 7.79 -17.44 15.63
C TYR A 313 9.19 -16.80 15.68
N PRO A 314 10.27 -17.58 15.78
CA PRO A 314 11.63 -17.07 15.91
C PRO A 314 12.00 -16.05 14.82
N LEU A 315 11.63 -16.33 13.57
CA LEU A 315 11.91 -15.44 12.45
C LEU A 315 11.14 -14.10 12.55
N TRP A 316 9.91 -14.11 13.06
CA TRP A 316 9.12 -12.88 13.29
C TRP A 316 9.73 -12.07 14.43
N ALA A 317 10.06 -12.76 15.53
CA ALA A 317 10.72 -12.18 16.68
C ALA A 317 12.04 -11.47 16.28
N LEU A 318 12.79 -12.09 15.36
CA LEU A 318 14.03 -11.53 14.86
C LEU A 318 13.84 -10.29 13.98
N VAL A 319 12.85 -10.31 13.09
CA VAL A 319 12.48 -9.15 12.26
C VAL A 319 12.02 -7.97 13.13
N ASP A 320 11.27 -8.22 14.20
CA ASP A 320 10.87 -7.18 15.14
C ASP A 320 12.06 -6.59 15.91
N ILE A 321 13.02 -7.42 16.33
CA ILE A 321 14.25 -6.95 16.99
C ILE A 321 15.09 -6.13 16.01
N ALA A 322 15.23 -6.57 14.76
CA ALA A 322 15.93 -5.82 13.72
C ALA A 322 15.33 -4.42 13.51
N GLU A 323 13.99 -4.30 13.48
CA GLU A 323 13.35 -2.99 13.40
C GLU A 323 13.59 -2.14 14.66
N LYS A 324 13.53 -2.73 15.85
CA LYS A 324 13.84 -2.04 17.12
C LYS A 324 15.29 -1.53 17.15
N GLU A 325 16.24 -2.27 16.59
CA GLU A 325 17.65 -1.86 16.47
C GLU A 325 17.78 -0.64 15.56
N LEU A 326 17.15 -0.66 14.37
CA LEU A 326 17.17 0.47 13.44
C LEU A 326 16.61 1.75 14.06
N ARG A 327 15.51 1.66 14.81
CA ARG A 327 14.88 2.84 15.46
C ARG A 327 15.75 3.48 16.54
N LYS A 328 16.60 2.70 17.20
CA LYS A 328 17.50 3.22 18.26
C LYS A 328 18.75 3.90 17.70
N GLY A 329 19.07 3.66 16.43
CA GLY A 329 20.31 4.13 15.79
C GLY A 329 21.55 3.39 16.28
N VAL A 330 22.69 3.61 15.60
CA VAL A 330 24.00 3.09 16.06
C VAL A 330 24.48 3.93 17.22
N ASN A 331 24.56 3.36 18.42
CA ASN A 331 25.21 4.00 19.56
C ASN A 331 26.44 3.19 19.98
N GLY A 332 27.64 3.70 19.67
CA GLY A 332 28.93 3.08 20.03
C GLY A 332 29.10 1.67 19.46
N ASP A 333 29.58 0.74 20.29
CA ASP A 333 29.80 -0.69 19.96
C ASP A 333 28.51 -1.54 19.84
N GLY A 334 27.33 -0.90 19.75
CA GLY A 334 26.06 -1.57 19.54
C GLY A 334 25.87 -1.96 18.09
N GLU A 335 26.41 -3.12 17.70
CA GLU A 335 26.26 -3.65 16.34
C GLU A 335 24.78 -3.96 16.04
N MET A 336 24.28 -3.54 14.86
CA MET A 336 22.91 -3.84 14.37
C MET A 336 22.79 -5.30 13.91
N LEU A 337 23.13 -6.24 14.79
CA LEU A 337 23.32 -7.65 14.46
C LEU A 337 22.04 -8.31 13.96
N ALA A 338 20.89 -8.01 14.56
CA ALA A 338 19.62 -8.57 14.12
C ALA A 338 19.28 -8.04 12.71
N TYR A 339 19.48 -6.74 12.47
CA TYR A 339 19.23 -6.16 11.16
C TYR A 339 20.16 -6.71 10.07
N ILE A 340 21.46 -6.81 10.34
CA ILE A 340 22.43 -7.39 9.39
C ILE A 340 22.03 -8.81 9.04
N PHE A 341 21.65 -9.62 10.03
CA PHE A 341 21.21 -10.98 9.76
C PHE A 341 19.94 -11.03 8.91
N VAL A 342 18.90 -10.27 9.29
CA VAL A 342 17.64 -10.27 8.53
C VAL A 342 17.88 -9.83 7.10
N LYS A 343 18.77 -8.87 6.89
CA LYS A 343 19.17 -8.41 5.55
C LYS A 343 19.89 -9.50 4.75
N ASP A 344 20.83 -10.22 5.37
CA ASP A 344 21.55 -11.31 4.72
C ASP A 344 20.61 -12.48 4.38
N LEU A 345 19.68 -12.81 5.30
CA LEU A 345 18.67 -13.84 5.08
C LEU A 345 17.69 -13.43 3.97
N TYR A 346 17.21 -12.19 3.97
CA TYR A 346 16.37 -11.63 2.92
C TYR A 346 17.04 -11.76 1.55
N ARG A 347 18.33 -11.36 1.43
CA ARG A 347 19.11 -11.49 0.21
C ARG A 347 19.28 -12.95 -0.21
N ALA A 348 19.49 -13.84 0.75
CA ALA A 348 19.66 -15.26 0.49
C ALA A 348 18.36 -15.90 -0.03
N ILE A 349 17.23 -15.61 0.60
CA ILE A 349 15.90 -16.09 0.16
C ILE A 349 15.60 -15.62 -1.25
N ASN A 350 15.76 -14.31 -1.51
CA ASN A 350 15.52 -13.73 -2.83
C ASN A 350 16.52 -14.18 -3.91
N SER A 351 17.62 -14.85 -3.54
CA SER A 351 18.53 -15.45 -4.51
C SER A 351 18.03 -16.78 -5.08
N GLY A 352 17.02 -17.40 -4.47
CA GLY A 352 16.47 -18.71 -4.86
C GLY A 352 17.42 -19.91 -4.65
N ARG A 353 18.65 -19.67 -4.17
CA ARG A 353 19.68 -20.71 -4.02
C ARG A 353 19.72 -21.21 -2.57
N LYS A 354 19.33 -22.48 -2.37
CA LYS A 354 19.29 -23.12 -1.03
C LYS A 354 20.66 -23.10 -0.33
N GLU A 355 21.75 -23.18 -1.09
CA GLU A 355 23.11 -23.10 -0.58
C GLU A 355 23.39 -21.74 0.08
N VAL A 356 22.89 -20.66 -0.52
CA VAL A 356 23.07 -19.29 0.00
C VAL A 356 22.25 -19.08 1.27
N ILE A 357 21.04 -19.64 1.34
CA ILE A 357 20.21 -19.64 2.56
C ILE A 357 20.95 -20.39 3.67
N ARG A 358 21.47 -21.58 3.37
CA ARG A 358 22.26 -22.38 4.32
C ARG A 358 23.48 -21.63 4.83
N ASP A 359 24.21 -20.95 3.95
CA ASP A 359 25.40 -20.18 4.32
C ASP A 359 25.07 -18.94 5.16
N ALA A 360 23.94 -18.27 4.89
CA ALA A 360 23.45 -17.15 5.70
C ALA A 360 23.04 -17.61 7.11
N VAL A 361 22.29 -18.72 7.18
CA VAL A 361 21.88 -19.36 8.42
C VAL A 361 23.10 -19.86 9.23
N PHE A 362 24.10 -20.47 8.57
CA PHE A 362 25.34 -20.90 9.23
C PHE A 362 26.14 -19.71 9.81
N ARG A 363 26.23 -18.60 9.06
CA ARG A 363 26.87 -17.37 9.54
C ARG A 363 26.18 -16.81 10.79
N LEU A 364 24.85 -16.82 10.82
CA LEU A 364 24.09 -16.46 12.02
C LEU A 364 24.48 -17.32 13.20
N PHE A 365 24.54 -18.63 13.03
CA PHE A 365 24.88 -19.51 14.15
C PHE A 365 26.26 -19.25 14.70
N ARG A 366 27.24 -19.04 13.82
CA ARG A 366 28.59 -18.70 14.25
C ARG A 366 28.62 -17.42 15.06
N GLN A 367 27.89 -16.39 14.62
CA GLN A 367 27.78 -15.12 15.34
C GLN A 367 26.97 -15.25 16.64
N GLY A 368 25.81 -15.89 16.59
CA GLY A 368 24.94 -16.17 17.73
C GLY A 368 25.64 -16.94 18.84
N ARG A 369 26.40 -17.98 18.48
CA ARG A 369 27.21 -18.75 19.42
C ARG A 369 28.29 -17.89 20.08
N ALA A 370 29.02 -17.09 19.29
CA ALA A 370 30.02 -16.16 19.83
C ALA A 370 29.40 -15.12 20.80
N LEU A 371 28.16 -14.69 20.55
CA LEU A 371 27.41 -13.77 21.41
C LEU A 371 26.87 -14.41 22.69
N LEU A 372 26.51 -15.69 22.65
CA LEU A 372 26.00 -16.43 23.80
C LEU A 372 27.12 -16.95 24.71
N GLU A 373 28.24 -17.36 24.13
CA GLU A 373 29.41 -17.89 24.86
C GLU A 373 30.40 -16.78 25.28
N GLY A 374 30.38 -15.62 24.61
CA GLY A 374 31.32 -14.52 24.84
C GLY A 374 30.76 -13.34 25.66
N SER A 375 31.62 -12.35 25.92
CA SER A 375 31.25 -11.08 26.58
C SER A 375 30.58 -10.05 25.65
N GLY A 376 30.18 -10.47 24.45
CA GLY A 376 29.61 -9.60 23.42
C GLY A 376 28.34 -8.88 23.91
N ARG A 377 28.25 -7.56 23.69
CA ARG A 377 27.09 -6.75 24.08
C ARG A 377 25.98 -6.97 23.06
N ALA A 378 24.89 -7.64 23.47
CA ALA A 378 23.68 -7.78 22.66
C ALA A 378 22.45 -7.59 23.54
N SER A 379 21.31 -7.21 22.94
CA SER A 379 20.07 -7.07 23.71
C SER A 379 19.63 -8.41 24.31
N GLY A 380 19.03 -8.37 25.50
CA GLY A 380 18.50 -9.58 26.15
C GLY A 380 17.43 -10.29 25.30
N GLU A 381 16.64 -9.53 24.52
CA GLU A 381 15.66 -10.08 23.58
C GLU A 381 16.35 -10.81 22.42
N PHE A 382 17.41 -10.23 21.84
CA PHE A 382 18.17 -10.89 20.79
C PHE A 382 18.81 -12.19 21.26
N ARG A 383 19.39 -12.19 22.47
CA ARG A 383 19.94 -13.41 23.07
C ARG A 383 18.89 -14.51 23.27
N LYS A 384 17.66 -14.16 23.63
CA LYS A 384 16.56 -15.14 23.73
C LYS A 384 16.24 -15.75 22.37
N VAL A 385 16.07 -14.92 21.34
CA VAL A 385 15.81 -15.37 19.97
C VAL A 385 16.94 -16.26 19.46
N MET A 386 18.19 -15.89 19.69
CA MET A 386 19.36 -16.69 19.27
C MET A 386 19.44 -18.06 19.97
N ARG A 387 19.13 -18.13 21.27
CA ARG A 387 19.06 -19.43 21.97
C ARG A 387 18.04 -20.36 21.34
N THR A 388 16.89 -19.82 20.99
CA THR A 388 15.81 -20.57 20.34
C THR A 388 16.20 -21.00 18.93
N PHE A 389 16.85 -20.14 18.13
CA PHE A 389 17.37 -20.54 16.82
C PHE A 389 18.42 -21.65 16.89
N MET A 390 19.25 -21.68 17.93
CA MET A 390 20.34 -22.65 18.08
C MET A 390 19.88 -24.07 18.43
N TRP A 391 18.59 -24.33 18.60
CA TRP A 391 18.04 -25.67 18.74
C TRP A 391 17.96 -26.35 17.36
N GLN A 392 18.32 -27.63 17.29
CA GLN A 392 18.44 -28.35 16.03
C GLN A 392 17.11 -28.39 15.26
N GLU A 393 16.01 -28.54 15.97
CA GLU A 393 14.65 -28.58 15.43
C GLU A 393 14.23 -27.23 14.84
N HIS A 394 14.78 -26.12 15.34
CA HIS A 394 14.56 -24.78 14.77
C HIS A 394 15.39 -24.55 13.50
N LEU A 395 16.47 -25.31 13.33
CA LEU A 395 17.41 -25.21 12.20
C LEU A 395 16.81 -25.85 10.94
N GLU A 396 16.17 -27.01 11.10
CA GLU A 396 15.48 -27.74 10.03
C GLU A 396 14.30 -26.94 9.43
N VAL A 397 13.75 -26.01 10.21
CA VAL A 397 12.62 -25.18 9.78
C VAL A 397 13.06 -23.98 8.93
N LEU A 398 14.33 -23.57 9.03
CA LEU A 398 14.91 -22.48 8.24
C LEU A 398 15.56 -22.93 6.92
N LEU A 399 15.85 -24.22 6.76
CA LEU A 399 16.52 -24.79 5.57
C LEU A 399 15.54 -25.59 4.73
#